data_AF-A0A959C904-F1
#
_entry.id   AF-A0A959C904-F1
#
_cell.length_a   1.000
_cell.length_b   1.000
_cell.length_c   1.000
_cell.angle_alpha   90.00
_cell.angle_beta   90.00
_cell.angle_gamma   90.00
#
_symmetry.space_group_name_H-M   'P 1'
#
loop_
_entity.id
_entity.type
_entity.pdbx_description
1 polymer ?
#
loop_
_entity_poly.entity_id
_entity_poly.type
_entity_poly.pdbx_seq_one_letter_code
_entity_poly.pdbx_strand_id
1 'polypeptide(L)'
;GGNTPTITGLAAGFYFVNVIDSNACEAATFVQVFEPPPLVFDSITFKAVSCFGGNNGTATVFVHGGMPPYTYLWNNTQTTQKALNLIVGNYSVVVTDAGGCSVSASVVVTSPDELMIGFGNVVDEKCAGDCQGQATAQVTGGVMPYSYLWSTPLPNTQPGITGLCPGSYMVTVEDANGCTADEKVTINAAVPIDIHLQAVPPACAGDNNGSLEAVVTGGETPYQIQWSAGGTGAILPNIPCGNYYMTLTDNAGCVKSDSAFLPCPEPVEILSITAEKTSCFGTPDGQITVEAQGGTGQLSYLWNDPNAQIDSVATNLPVGVYTVTVSDGNGCSATASAGITEPSALTVTLSHTDVSCFNGSDGTVTANTFGGTGPFTYTWNTPQSDQKITDLPAGTYFVTVMDANGCTTTANTNITEPATAVEVMVTQTVFACFG
;
A
#
# COMPACT_ATOMS: atom_id res chain seq x y z
N GLY A 1 16.92 103.40 -50.45
CA GLY A 1 16.98 103.80 -51.86
C GLY A 1 18.28 103.29 -52.46
N GLY A 2 18.26 102.83 -53.69
CA GLY A 2 19.44 102.34 -54.42
C GLY A 2 19.45 102.90 -55.84
N ASN A 3 20.63 103.03 -56.43
CA ASN A 3 20.82 103.68 -57.73
C ASN A 3 21.05 102.66 -58.86
N THR A 4 20.64 101.41 -58.65
CA THR A 4 20.79 100.28 -59.58
C THR A 4 19.43 99.91 -60.19
N PRO A 5 19.40 99.39 -61.44
CA PRO A 5 18.15 98.96 -62.10
C PRO A 5 17.44 97.79 -61.41
N THR A 6 18.11 97.14 -60.44
CA THR A 6 17.51 96.12 -59.57
C THR A 6 17.80 96.48 -58.13
N ILE A 7 16.75 96.46 -57.31
CA ILE A 7 16.84 96.60 -55.85
C ILE A 7 16.11 95.40 -55.25
N THR A 8 16.78 94.68 -54.34
CA THR A 8 16.25 93.50 -53.65
C THR A 8 16.17 93.79 -52.15
N GLY A 9 15.37 93.01 -51.41
CA GLY A 9 15.25 93.16 -49.94
C GLY A 9 14.48 94.40 -49.48
N LEU A 10 13.53 94.88 -50.28
CA LEU A 10 12.64 95.98 -49.90
C LEU A 10 11.59 95.50 -48.87
N ALA A 11 11.34 96.30 -47.83
CA ALA A 11 10.24 96.08 -46.89
C ALA A 11 8.87 96.27 -47.59
N ALA A 12 7.76 95.82 -47.00
CA ALA A 12 6.44 96.11 -47.57
C ALA A 12 6.16 97.62 -47.61
N GLY A 13 5.56 98.11 -48.69
CA GLY A 13 5.29 99.53 -48.87
C GLY A 13 5.25 99.98 -50.32
N PHE A 14 4.99 101.28 -50.50
CA PHE A 14 5.03 101.93 -51.81
C PHE A 14 6.44 102.46 -52.06
N TYR A 15 7.06 101.98 -53.13
CA TYR A 15 8.36 102.45 -53.57
C TYR A 15 8.20 103.28 -54.82
N PHE A 16 8.72 104.50 -54.75
CA PHE A 16 8.74 105.43 -55.86
C PHE A 16 10.03 105.23 -56.64
N VAL A 17 9.90 104.93 -57.94
CA VAL A 17 11.01 104.82 -58.88
C VAL A 17 11.05 106.11 -59.68
N ASN A 18 12.08 106.93 -59.44
CA ASN A 18 12.33 108.16 -60.19
C ASN A 18 13.42 107.88 -61.23
N VAL A 19 13.11 108.10 -62.50
CA VAL A 19 14.07 108.03 -63.60
C VAL A 19 14.31 109.46 -64.08
N ILE A 20 15.58 109.88 -64.09
CA ILE A 20 16.00 111.19 -64.59
C ILE A 20 16.83 110.95 -65.83
N ASP A 21 16.43 111.54 -66.96
CA ASP A 21 17.22 111.45 -68.19
C ASP A 21 18.43 112.40 -68.17
N SER A 22 19.27 112.34 -69.21
CA SER A 22 20.46 113.20 -69.31
C SER A 22 20.16 114.70 -69.45
N ASN A 23 18.89 115.08 -69.63
CA ASN A 23 18.42 116.46 -69.77
C ASN A 23 17.67 116.95 -68.53
N ALA A 24 17.73 116.22 -67.42
CA ALA A 24 17.08 116.52 -66.14
C ALA A 24 15.53 116.44 -66.17
N CYS A 25 14.93 115.69 -67.10
CA CYS A 25 13.50 115.37 -67.07
C CYS A 25 13.23 114.19 -66.14
N GLU A 26 12.32 114.36 -65.17
CA GLU A 26 11.95 113.32 -64.19
C GLU A 26 10.65 112.62 -64.57
N ALA A 27 10.63 111.29 -64.53
CA ALA A 27 9.41 110.48 -64.54
C ALA A 27 9.37 109.59 -63.29
N ALA A 28 8.22 109.58 -62.61
CA ALA A 28 8.01 108.77 -61.41
C ALA A 28 6.89 107.75 -61.64
N THR A 29 7.12 106.52 -61.19
CA THR A 29 6.07 105.50 -61.01
C THR A 29 6.21 104.89 -59.63
N PHE A 30 5.19 104.20 -59.14
CA PHE A 30 5.28 103.45 -57.90
C PHE A 30 5.13 101.96 -58.16
N VAL A 31 5.82 101.17 -57.34
CA VAL A 31 5.58 99.74 -57.19
C VAL A 31 5.13 99.50 -55.75
N GLN A 32 4.01 98.79 -55.58
CA GLN A 32 3.59 98.32 -54.28
C GLN A 32 4.23 96.96 -54.02
N VAL A 33 5.02 96.88 -52.96
CA VAL A 33 5.52 95.61 -52.41
C VAL A 33 4.55 95.18 -51.33
N PHE A 34 3.85 94.05 -51.55
CA PHE A 34 2.98 93.44 -50.56
C PHE A 34 3.81 92.68 -49.53
N GLU A 35 3.41 92.76 -48.26
CA GLU A 35 3.92 91.82 -47.25
C GLU A 35 3.35 90.42 -47.57
N PRO A 36 4.16 89.36 -47.56
CA PRO A 36 3.61 88.01 -47.63
C PRO A 36 2.61 87.80 -46.48
N PRO A 37 1.54 86.99 -46.66
CA PRO A 37 0.64 86.65 -45.56
C PRO A 37 1.45 86.16 -44.36
N PRO A 38 1.05 86.45 -43.11
CA PRO A 38 1.78 85.95 -41.95
C PRO A 38 1.85 84.42 -42.00
N LEU A 39 2.99 83.85 -41.61
CA LEU A 39 3.10 82.41 -41.43
C LEU A 39 2.24 82.01 -40.23
N VAL A 40 1.28 81.11 -40.44
CA VAL A 40 0.32 80.67 -39.43
C VAL A 40 0.44 79.16 -39.24
N PHE A 41 0.43 78.74 -37.97
CA PHE A 41 0.29 77.35 -37.59
C PHE A 41 -1.17 76.92 -37.63
N ASP A 42 -1.48 75.86 -38.37
CA ASP A 42 -2.84 75.31 -38.43
C ASP A 42 -3.05 74.23 -37.37
N SER A 43 -2.27 73.16 -37.49
CA SER A 43 -2.42 71.98 -36.65
C SER A 43 -1.16 71.13 -36.65
N ILE A 44 -1.03 70.35 -35.59
CA ILE A 44 -0.07 69.27 -35.46
C ILE A 44 -0.86 68.00 -35.17
N THR A 45 -0.69 66.99 -36.02
CA THR A 45 -1.31 65.68 -35.81
C THR A 45 -0.22 64.68 -35.44
N PHE A 46 -0.58 63.65 -34.69
CA PHE A 46 0.37 62.60 -34.33
C PHE A 46 -0.27 61.22 -34.39
N LYS A 47 0.58 60.20 -34.54
CA LYS A 47 0.28 58.80 -34.31
C LYS A 47 1.04 58.37 -33.07
N ALA A 48 0.33 57.87 -32.07
CA ALA A 48 0.92 57.29 -30.86
C ALA A 48 1.84 56.11 -31.21
N VAL A 49 2.76 55.80 -30.31
CA VAL A 49 3.58 54.60 -30.38
C VAL A 49 2.68 53.36 -30.22
N SER A 50 2.89 52.32 -31.02
CA SER A 50 2.06 51.11 -31.02
C SER A 50 2.21 50.26 -29.75
N CYS A 51 3.42 50.13 -29.21
CA CYS A 51 3.72 49.34 -28.01
C CYS A 51 4.37 50.19 -26.94
N PHE A 52 4.20 49.82 -25.67
CA PHE A 52 5.00 50.38 -24.59
C PHE A 52 6.50 50.22 -24.89
N GLY A 53 7.29 51.28 -24.69
CA GLY A 53 8.73 51.30 -25.02
C GLY A 53 9.07 51.30 -26.53
N GLY A 54 8.07 51.28 -27.41
CA GLY A 54 8.29 51.34 -28.86
C GLY A 54 8.73 52.72 -29.36
N ASN A 55 9.05 52.79 -30.66
CA ASN A 55 9.58 54.00 -31.29
C ASN A 55 8.96 54.28 -32.66
N ASN A 56 7.74 53.85 -32.95
CA ASN A 56 7.11 54.01 -34.27
C ASN A 56 6.09 55.16 -34.31
N GLY A 57 6.10 56.04 -33.31
CA GLY A 57 5.26 57.24 -33.29
C GLY A 57 5.62 58.20 -34.43
N THR A 58 4.67 59.03 -34.84
CA THR A 58 4.92 60.06 -35.88
C THR A 58 4.21 61.35 -35.53
N ALA A 59 4.73 62.49 -35.97
CA ALA A 59 4.07 63.78 -35.85
C ALA A 59 4.15 64.55 -37.17
N THR A 60 3.07 65.18 -37.63
CA THR A 60 3.01 65.92 -38.90
C THR A 60 2.44 67.30 -38.65
N VAL A 61 3.08 68.32 -39.23
CA VAL A 61 2.76 69.73 -38.98
C VAL A 61 2.17 70.36 -40.24
N PHE A 62 1.11 71.13 -40.07
CA PHE A 62 0.45 71.88 -41.14
C PHE A 62 0.53 73.37 -40.85
N VAL A 63 0.99 74.14 -41.85
CA VAL A 63 1.12 75.60 -41.81
C VAL A 63 0.60 76.19 -43.11
N HIS A 64 0.14 77.43 -43.07
CA HIS A 64 -0.17 78.22 -44.27
C HIS A 64 0.32 79.67 -44.11
N GLY A 65 0.29 80.44 -45.20
CA GLY A 65 0.89 81.78 -45.24
C GLY A 65 2.43 81.73 -45.29
N GLY A 66 3.08 82.87 -45.14
CA GLY A 66 4.53 83.02 -45.33
C GLY A 66 4.98 82.85 -46.79
N MET A 67 6.30 82.81 -46.99
CA MET A 67 6.95 82.61 -48.29
C MET A 67 7.49 81.18 -48.44
N PRO A 68 6.91 80.31 -49.30
CA PRO A 68 7.45 78.97 -49.53
C PRO A 68 8.82 79.01 -50.25
N PRO A 69 9.70 78.00 -50.10
CA PRO A 69 9.51 76.75 -49.35
C PRO A 69 9.67 76.92 -47.83
N TYR A 70 9.04 76.03 -47.07
CA TYR A 70 9.18 75.97 -45.61
C TYR A 70 10.29 75.00 -45.19
N THR A 71 11.03 75.37 -44.16
CA THR A 71 12.00 74.51 -43.48
C THR A 71 11.44 74.10 -42.11
N TYR A 72 11.71 72.87 -41.70
CA TYR A 72 11.25 72.31 -40.44
C TYR A 72 12.47 71.96 -39.60
N LEU A 73 12.40 72.22 -38.29
CA LEU A 73 13.41 71.78 -37.34
C LEU A 73 12.71 71.28 -36.07
N TRP A 74 12.76 69.97 -35.88
CA TRP A 74 12.27 69.34 -34.67
C TRP A 74 13.34 69.35 -33.57
N ASN A 75 12.94 69.34 -32.30
CA ASN A 75 13.85 69.26 -31.15
C ASN A 75 14.68 67.96 -31.12
N ASN A 76 14.31 66.96 -31.90
CA ASN A 76 15.07 65.73 -32.12
C ASN A 76 15.88 65.75 -33.43
N THR A 77 16.18 66.94 -33.95
CA THR A 77 17.02 67.19 -35.15
C THR A 77 16.43 66.77 -36.50
N GLN A 78 15.21 66.23 -36.54
CA GLN A 78 14.55 65.92 -37.82
C GLN A 78 14.18 67.22 -38.57
N THR A 79 14.21 67.19 -39.91
CA THR A 79 14.05 68.39 -40.75
C THR A 79 12.90 68.32 -41.76
N THR A 80 12.05 67.32 -41.64
CA THR A 80 10.90 67.09 -42.53
C THR A 80 9.59 67.53 -41.89
N GLN A 81 8.57 67.80 -42.71
CA GLN A 81 7.22 68.15 -42.25
C GLN A 81 6.62 67.07 -41.33
N LYS A 82 6.90 65.80 -41.63
CA LYS A 82 6.57 64.65 -40.80
C LYS A 82 7.80 64.13 -40.10
N ALA A 83 7.79 64.14 -38.77
CA ALA A 83 8.77 63.44 -37.96
C ALA A 83 8.37 61.97 -37.79
N LEU A 84 9.35 61.08 -37.93
CA LEU A 84 9.21 59.63 -37.90
C LEU A 84 9.97 59.03 -36.72
N ASN A 85 9.66 57.78 -36.42
CA ASN A 85 10.34 56.96 -35.42
C ASN A 85 10.42 57.61 -34.02
N LEU A 86 9.31 58.22 -33.60
CA LEU A 86 9.22 58.92 -32.32
C LEU A 86 8.93 57.91 -31.18
N ILE A 87 9.65 58.05 -30.07
CA ILE A 87 9.32 57.43 -28.77
C ILE A 87 8.34 58.33 -28.00
N VAL A 88 7.77 57.84 -26.89
CA VAL A 88 6.96 58.65 -25.97
C VAL A 88 7.72 59.89 -25.52
N GLY A 89 7.08 61.06 -25.57
CA GLY A 89 7.74 62.31 -25.20
C GLY A 89 7.13 63.55 -25.84
N ASN A 90 7.62 64.71 -25.45
CA ASN A 90 7.21 66.01 -25.98
C ASN A 90 8.13 66.45 -27.13
N TYR A 91 7.57 66.68 -28.31
CA TYR A 91 8.28 67.11 -29.49
C TYR A 91 7.82 68.50 -29.88
N SER A 92 8.79 69.41 -30.05
CA SER A 92 8.55 70.74 -30.56
C SER A 92 9.16 70.90 -31.96
N VAL A 93 8.45 71.58 -32.84
CA VAL A 93 8.92 71.95 -34.17
C VAL A 93 9.00 73.47 -34.28
N VAL A 94 10.01 73.94 -35.00
CA VAL A 94 10.06 75.30 -35.54
C VAL A 94 9.93 75.21 -37.05
N VAL A 95 8.94 75.90 -37.60
CA VAL A 95 8.73 76.00 -39.05
C VAL A 95 9.14 77.40 -39.50
N THR A 96 10.07 77.50 -40.42
CA THR A 96 10.60 78.78 -40.93
C THR A 96 10.37 78.88 -42.42
N ASP A 97 9.78 79.99 -42.87
CA ASP A 97 9.58 80.27 -44.28
C ASP A 97 10.86 80.80 -44.96
N ALA A 98 10.85 80.96 -46.29
CA ALA A 98 11.99 81.47 -47.04
C ALA A 98 12.31 82.96 -46.74
N GLY A 99 11.36 83.68 -46.14
CA GLY A 99 11.51 85.06 -45.68
C GLY A 99 12.14 85.18 -44.28
N GLY A 100 12.32 84.06 -43.57
CA GLY A 100 12.89 84.00 -42.23
C GLY A 100 11.87 84.14 -41.09
N CYS A 101 10.57 84.16 -41.38
CA CYS A 101 9.50 84.16 -40.37
C CYS A 101 9.35 82.74 -39.79
N SER A 102 9.23 82.63 -38.46
CA SER A 102 9.13 81.33 -37.78
C SER A 102 7.90 81.21 -36.88
N VAL A 103 7.25 80.05 -36.93
CA VAL A 103 6.23 79.63 -35.94
C VAL A 103 6.65 78.33 -35.26
N SER A 104 6.21 78.12 -34.02
CA SER A 104 6.52 76.91 -33.25
C SER A 104 5.27 76.25 -32.71
N ALA A 105 5.29 74.92 -32.65
CA ALA A 105 4.26 74.12 -32.01
C ALA A 105 4.88 72.91 -31.30
N SER A 106 4.14 72.34 -30.35
CA SER A 106 4.56 71.13 -29.64
C SER A 106 3.45 70.08 -29.61
N VAL A 107 3.83 68.81 -29.59
CA VAL A 107 2.93 67.68 -29.43
C VAL A 107 3.54 66.65 -28.48
N VAL A 108 2.70 66.06 -27.64
CA VAL A 108 3.09 64.93 -26.79
C VAL A 108 2.70 63.64 -27.50
N VAL A 109 3.70 62.88 -27.92
CA VAL A 109 3.50 61.51 -28.43
C VAL A 109 3.34 60.59 -27.22
N THR A 110 2.22 59.87 -27.18
CA THR A 110 1.89 58.90 -26.13
C THR A 110 2.17 57.46 -26.58
N SER A 111 2.18 56.51 -25.64
CA SER A 111 2.18 55.06 -25.87
C SER A 111 1.10 54.41 -24.99
N PRO A 112 0.64 53.18 -25.27
CA PRO A 112 -0.18 52.42 -24.33
C PRO A 112 0.61 52.07 -23.06
N ASP A 113 -0.11 51.64 -22.02
CA ASP A 113 0.47 51.07 -20.81
C ASP A 113 1.19 49.74 -21.11
N GLU A 114 2.14 49.35 -20.28
CA GLU A 114 2.90 48.10 -20.43
C GLU A 114 1.99 46.87 -20.32
N LEU A 115 2.10 45.96 -21.29
CA LEU A 115 1.36 44.69 -21.29
C LEU A 115 1.96 43.76 -20.23
N MET A 116 1.21 43.49 -19.17
CA MET A 116 1.61 42.62 -18.06
C MET A 116 0.61 41.48 -17.89
N ILE A 117 1.14 40.31 -17.51
CA ILE A 117 0.36 39.10 -17.26
C ILE A 117 0.51 38.73 -15.78
N GLY A 118 -0.61 38.48 -15.11
CA GLY A 118 -0.68 37.80 -13.82
C GLY A 118 -1.59 36.59 -13.90
N PHE A 119 -1.83 35.93 -12.75
CA PHE A 119 -2.76 34.80 -12.66
C PHE A 119 -3.80 35.06 -11.60
N GLY A 120 -5.08 34.96 -11.98
CA GLY A 120 -6.21 35.23 -11.09
C GLY A 120 -6.76 34.00 -10.38
N ASN A 121 -6.68 32.84 -11.05
CA ASN A 121 -7.09 31.56 -10.50
C ASN A 121 -6.07 30.51 -10.94
N VAL A 122 -5.35 29.95 -9.97
CA VAL A 122 -4.44 28.82 -10.15
C VAL A 122 -4.94 27.73 -9.22
N VAL A 123 -5.31 26.59 -9.80
CA VAL A 123 -5.73 25.40 -9.08
C VAL A 123 -4.67 24.35 -9.31
N ASP A 124 -4.03 23.92 -8.22
CA ASP A 124 -3.05 22.85 -8.25
C ASP A 124 -3.72 21.49 -8.50
N GLU A 125 -2.90 20.47 -8.75
CA GLU A 125 -3.40 19.10 -8.85
C GLU A 125 -4.06 18.70 -7.53
N LYS A 126 -5.27 18.11 -7.61
CA LYS A 126 -6.04 17.75 -6.41
C LYS A 126 -5.61 16.39 -5.87
N CYS A 127 -5.57 15.39 -6.74
CA CYS A 127 -5.14 14.03 -6.43
C CYS A 127 -3.93 13.67 -7.28
N ALA A 128 -2.91 13.08 -6.67
CA ALA A 128 -1.68 12.75 -7.37
C ALA A 128 -1.94 11.88 -8.62
N GLY A 129 -1.59 12.40 -9.79
CA GLY A 129 -1.78 11.77 -11.10
C GLY A 129 -3.11 12.07 -11.79
N ASP A 130 -4.00 12.91 -11.24
CA ASP A 130 -5.29 13.22 -11.85
C ASP A 130 -5.22 14.30 -12.95
N CYS A 131 -4.14 15.08 -12.98
CA CYS A 131 -3.94 16.19 -13.90
C CYS A 131 -5.12 17.17 -14.01
N GLN A 132 -5.80 17.49 -12.90
CA GLN A 132 -6.96 18.39 -12.91
C GLN A 132 -6.63 19.86 -12.64
N GLY A 133 -5.35 20.24 -12.70
CA GLY A 133 -4.93 21.62 -12.48
C GLY A 133 -5.52 22.61 -13.48
N GLN A 134 -5.58 23.88 -13.09
CA GLN A 134 -6.11 24.99 -13.90
C GLN A 134 -5.25 26.25 -13.72
N ALA A 135 -5.13 27.03 -14.79
CA ALA A 135 -4.60 28.39 -14.72
C ALA A 135 -5.45 29.34 -15.57
N THR A 136 -5.67 30.56 -15.07
CA THR A 136 -6.31 31.65 -15.82
C THR A 136 -5.42 32.89 -15.82
N ALA A 137 -5.03 33.34 -17.01
CA ALA A 137 -4.24 34.55 -17.18
C ALA A 137 -5.12 35.79 -16.92
N GLN A 138 -4.55 36.77 -16.21
CA GLN A 138 -5.11 38.10 -16.01
C GLN A 138 -4.18 39.12 -16.65
N VAL A 139 -4.68 39.80 -17.68
CA VAL A 139 -3.89 40.73 -18.48
C VAL A 139 -4.21 42.17 -18.09
N THR A 140 -3.18 42.99 -17.92
CA THR A 140 -3.30 44.44 -17.67
C THR A 140 -2.39 45.22 -18.62
N GLY A 141 -2.75 46.47 -18.94
CA GLY A 141 -2.05 47.29 -19.94
C GLY A 141 -2.21 46.81 -21.39
N GLY A 142 -1.42 47.33 -22.32
CA GLY A 142 -1.56 47.04 -23.76
C GLY A 142 -2.87 47.55 -24.39
N VAL A 143 -3.18 47.07 -25.60
CA VAL A 143 -4.38 47.46 -26.35
C VAL A 143 -5.26 46.23 -26.68
N MET A 144 -6.51 46.23 -26.21
CA MET A 144 -7.47 45.16 -26.47
C MET A 144 -7.93 45.09 -27.96
N PRO A 145 -8.34 43.92 -28.47
CA PRO A 145 -8.41 42.60 -27.79
C PRO A 145 -7.06 41.89 -27.66
N TYR A 146 -6.99 40.93 -26.72
CA TYR A 146 -5.82 40.08 -26.51
C TYR A 146 -6.02 38.69 -27.15
N SER A 147 -4.93 38.12 -27.64
CA SER A 147 -4.82 36.71 -28.01
C SER A 147 -3.86 35.98 -27.08
N TYR A 148 -4.06 34.68 -26.90
CA TYR A 148 -3.31 33.86 -25.95
C TYR A 148 -2.68 32.67 -26.68
N LEU A 149 -1.52 32.23 -26.22
CA LEU A 149 -0.88 31.00 -26.66
C LEU A 149 -0.19 30.33 -25.47
N TRP A 150 -0.71 29.20 -25.05
CA TRP A 150 -0.15 28.42 -23.95
C TRP A 150 0.83 27.34 -24.43
N SER A 151 1.92 27.14 -23.68
CA SER A 151 2.92 26.10 -23.91
C SER A 151 2.45 24.71 -23.40
N THR A 152 1.29 24.28 -23.85
CA THR A 152 0.73 22.94 -23.59
C THR A 152 1.09 21.96 -24.72
N PRO A 153 0.97 20.62 -24.53
CA PRO A 153 1.27 19.65 -25.59
C PRO A 153 0.51 19.87 -26.89
N LEU A 154 -0.71 20.43 -26.79
CA LEU A 154 -1.45 21.01 -27.90
C LEU A 154 -1.61 22.51 -27.64
N PRO A 155 -1.32 23.39 -28.61
CA PRO A 155 -1.51 24.83 -28.44
C PRO A 155 -2.93 25.18 -28.02
N ASN A 156 -3.08 26.02 -26.99
CA ASN A 156 -4.37 26.51 -26.52
C ASN A 156 -4.40 28.04 -26.57
N THR A 157 -5.51 28.60 -27.06
CA THR A 157 -5.70 30.04 -27.28
C THR A 157 -6.75 30.69 -26.36
N GLN A 158 -7.20 29.96 -25.35
CA GLN A 158 -8.14 30.47 -24.35
C GLN A 158 -7.41 31.28 -23.26
N PRO A 159 -8.09 32.27 -22.64
CA PRO A 159 -7.54 33.01 -21.49
C PRO A 159 -7.30 32.14 -20.25
N GLY A 160 -7.99 30.99 -20.15
CA GLY A 160 -7.78 30.00 -19.11
C GLY A 160 -7.74 28.59 -19.66
N ILE A 161 -6.94 27.74 -19.02
CA ILE A 161 -6.69 26.34 -19.40
C ILE A 161 -6.90 25.43 -18.19
N THR A 162 -7.45 24.24 -18.43
CA THR A 162 -7.78 23.22 -17.42
C THR A 162 -7.19 21.87 -17.83
N GLY A 163 -7.15 20.91 -16.91
CA GLY A 163 -6.65 19.57 -17.22
C GLY A 163 -5.13 19.53 -17.26
N LEU A 164 -4.48 20.31 -16.39
CA LEU A 164 -3.04 20.42 -16.32
C LEU A 164 -2.47 19.43 -15.30
N CYS A 165 -1.48 18.67 -15.74
CA CYS A 165 -0.62 17.90 -14.83
C CYS A 165 0.33 18.85 -14.07
N PRO A 166 0.93 18.39 -12.96
CA PRO A 166 1.99 19.14 -12.30
C PRO A 166 3.11 19.49 -13.27
N GLY A 167 3.53 20.74 -13.25
CA GLY A 167 4.43 21.25 -14.26
C GLY A 167 4.38 22.77 -14.35
N SER A 168 5.07 23.31 -15.34
CA SER A 168 5.18 24.74 -15.50
C SER A 168 4.84 25.13 -16.93
N TYR A 169 3.88 26.04 -17.06
CA TYR A 169 3.25 26.43 -18.31
C TYR A 169 3.51 27.91 -18.56
N MET A 170 3.99 28.22 -19.76
CA MET A 170 4.19 29.58 -20.23
C MET A 170 2.96 30.00 -21.04
N VAL A 171 2.50 31.24 -20.84
CA VAL A 171 1.52 31.88 -21.71
C VAL A 171 2.17 33.07 -22.39
N THR A 172 2.03 33.11 -23.71
CA THR A 172 2.31 34.29 -24.53
C THR A 172 0.99 35.01 -24.79
N VAL A 173 0.93 36.30 -24.47
CA VAL A 173 -0.20 37.17 -24.78
C VAL A 173 0.22 38.20 -25.81
N GLU A 174 -0.57 38.36 -26.86
CA GLU A 174 -0.40 39.39 -27.88
C GLU A 174 -1.59 40.34 -27.88
N ASP A 175 -1.33 41.64 -27.91
CA ASP A 175 -2.35 42.68 -27.97
C ASP A 175 -2.76 43.04 -29.42
N ALA A 176 -3.75 43.92 -29.59
CA ALA A 176 -4.27 44.30 -30.91
C ALA A 176 -3.25 45.03 -31.82
N ASN A 177 -2.17 45.56 -31.22
CA ASN A 177 -1.09 46.23 -31.93
C ASN A 177 0.09 45.29 -32.25
N GLY A 178 0.01 44.02 -31.84
CA GLY A 178 1.05 43.01 -32.02
C GLY A 178 2.15 43.05 -30.95
N CYS A 179 1.89 43.67 -29.80
CA CYS A 179 2.82 43.70 -28.68
C CYS A 179 2.66 42.42 -27.86
N THR A 180 3.76 41.75 -27.54
CA THR A 180 3.74 40.45 -26.84
C THR A 180 4.34 40.51 -25.44
N ALA A 181 3.79 39.75 -24.51
CA ALA A 181 4.35 39.48 -23.19
C ALA A 181 4.29 37.97 -22.90
N ASP A 182 5.23 37.46 -22.12
CA ASP A 182 5.29 36.06 -21.69
C ASP A 182 5.32 35.99 -20.16
N GLU A 183 4.58 35.05 -19.59
CA GLU A 183 4.62 34.79 -18.14
C GLU A 183 4.42 33.30 -17.85
N LYS A 184 4.96 32.83 -16.72
CA LYS A 184 4.99 31.40 -16.38
C LYS A 184 4.19 31.11 -15.11
N VAL A 185 3.31 30.11 -15.17
CA VAL A 185 2.61 29.55 -14.01
C VAL A 185 3.15 28.17 -13.68
N THR A 186 3.12 27.79 -12.41
CA THR A 186 3.43 26.44 -11.94
C THR A 186 2.18 25.83 -11.33
N ILE A 187 1.89 24.59 -11.74
CA ILE A 187 0.89 23.71 -11.13
C ILE A 187 1.64 22.75 -10.23
N ASN A 188 1.39 22.80 -8.92
CA ASN A 188 2.06 21.94 -7.94
C ASN A 188 1.45 20.54 -7.93
N ALA A 189 2.28 19.55 -7.56
CA ALA A 189 1.85 18.16 -7.41
C ALA A 189 1.21 17.93 -6.04
N ALA A 190 0.15 17.12 -6.01
CA ALA A 190 -0.40 16.61 -4.76
C ALA A 190 0.52 15.53 -4.15
N VAL A 191 0.55 15.42 -2.82
CA VAL A 191 1.30 14.35 -2.14
C VAL A 191 0.51 13.04 -2.26
N PRO A 192 1.07 11.98 -2.89
CA PRO A 192 0.34 10.75 -3.12
C PRO A 192 -0.01 10.02 -1.81
N ILE A 193 -1.19 9.42 -1.75
CA ILE A 193 -1.60 8.54 -0.66
C ILE A 193 -0.86 7.21 -0.79
N ASP A 194 -0.13 6.83 0.26
CA ASP A 194 0.51 5.53 0.42
C ASP A 194 -0.09 4.81 1.64
N ILE A 195 -0.41 3.52 1.46
CA ILE A 195 -1.04 2.67 2.49
C ILE A 195 -0.11 1.49 2.73
N HIS A 196 0.22 1.24 3.99
CA HIS A 196 0.91 0.05 4.43
C HIS A 196 0.07 -0.70 5.46
N LEU A 197 -0.27 -1.95 5.16
CA LEU A 197 -1.10 -2.80 6.03
C LEU A 197 -0.25 -3.71 6.90
N GLN A 198 -0.44 -3.59 8.22
CA GLN A 198 0.16 -4.47 9.22
C GLN A 198 -0.87 -5.51 9.67
N ALA A 199 -0.46 -6.77 9.74
CA ALA A 199 -1.33 -7.90 10.02
C ALA A 199 -0.92 -8.60 11.32
N VAL A 200 -1.92 -8.87 12.17
CA VAL A 200 -1.81 -9.74 13.33
C VAL A 200 -2.76 -10.92 13.11
N PRO A 201 -2.26 -12.11 12.75
CA PRO A 201 -3.09 -13.29 12.51
C PRO A 201 -3.90 -13.69 13.75
N PRO A 202 -5.03 -14.40 13.58
CA PRO A 202 -5.72 -15.03 14.71
C PRO A 202 -4.80 -15.99 15.46
N ALA A 203 -5.06 -16.20 16.76
CA ALA A 203 -4.23 -17.08 17.59
C ALA A 203 -4.41 -18.56 17.22
N CYS A 204 -5.66 -18.99 17.03
CA CYS A 204 -6.02 -20.36 16.65
C CYS A 204 -6.75 -20.44 15.32
N ALA A 205 -6.70 -21.62 14.70
CA ALA A 205 -7.52 -21.92 13.54
C ALA A 205 -9.01 -21.78 13.89
N GLY A 206 -9.73 -20.92 13.16
CA GLY A 206 -11.14 -20.63 13.40
C GLY A 206 -11.42 -19.47 14.36
N ASP A 207 -10.38 -18.89 14.99
CA ASP A 207 -10.57 -17.69 15.81
C ASP A 207 -10.87 -16.45 14.96
N ASN A 208 -11.61 -15.52 15.58
CA ASN A 208 -11.89 -14.19 15.05
C ASN A 208 -11.16 -13.12 15.86
N ASN A 209 -9.93 -13.36 16.34
CA ASN A 209 -9.16 -12.42 17.17
C ASN A 209 -7.97 -11.80 16.42
N GLY A 210 -7.89 -11.97 15.10
CA GLY A 210 -6.91 -11.28 14.27
C GLY A 210 -7.23 -9.81 14.07
N SER A 211 -6.28 -9.05 13.53
CA SER A 211 -6.46 -7.63 13.20
C SER A 211 -5.61 -7.18 12.01
N LEU A 212 -6.09 -6.14 11.33
CA LEU A 212 -5.31 -5.36 10.37
C LEU A 212 -5.21 -3.90 10.85
N GLU A 213 -4.05 -3.29 10.68
CA GLU A 213 -3.81 -1.87 10.93
C GLU A 213 -3.28 -1.19 9.67
N ALA A 214 -3.93 -0.10 9.27
CA ALA A 214 -3.53 0.73 8.14
C ALA A 214 -2.65 1.88 8.61
N VAL A 215 -1.40 1.88 8.16
CA VAL A 215 -0.46 2.99 8.30
C VAL A 215 -0.51 3.81 7.01
N VAL A 216 -0.98 5.05 7.09
CA VAL A 216 -1.24 5.91 5.93
C VAL A 216 -0.27 7.09 5.93
N THR A 217 0.31 7.41 4.77
CA THR A 217 1.08 8.64 4.55
C THR A 217 0.60 9.37 3.30
N GLY A 218 0.81 10.69 3.24
CA GLY A 218 0.36 11.53 2.12
C GLY A 218 -1.14 11.83 2.11
N GLY A 219 -1.64 12.46 1.04
CA GLY A 219 -3.01 12.99 0.98
C GLY A 219 -3.34 14.06 2.03
N GLU A 220 -4.62 14.44 2.12
CA GLU A 220 -5.11 15.44 3.07
C GLU A 220 -5.95 14.83 4.20
N THR A 221 -5.61 15.13 5.45
CA THR A 221 -6.40 14.70 6.61
C THR A 221 -7.65 15.57 6.82
N PRO A 222 -8.75 15.04 7.39
CA PRO A 222 -8.92 13.68 7.92
C PRO A 222 -9.22 12.63 6.83
N TYR A 223 -8.84 11.37 7.11
CA TYR A 223 -9.15 10.23 6.24
C TYR A 223 -10.48 9.56 6.64
N GLN A 224 -11.23 9.11 5.65
CA GLN A 224 -12.35 8.20 5.78
C GLN A 224 -11.93 6.82 5.29
N ILE A 225 -11.86 5.85 6.21
CA ILE A 225 -11.48 4.47 5.90
C ILE A 225 -12.75 3.61 5.89
N GLN A 226 -12.84 2.68 4.97
CA GLN A 226 -13.88 1.65 4.91
C GLN A 226 -13.23 0.30 4.58
N TRP A 227 -13.49 -0.68 5.43
CA TRP A 227 -13.05 -2.06 5.22
C TRP A 227 -14.17 -2.90 4.60
N SER A 228 -13.77 -3.92 3.84
CA SER A 228 -14.65 -4.97 3.31
C SER A 228 -15.52 -5.65 4.37
N ALA A 229 -14.98 -5.80 5.57
CA ALA A 229 -15.64 -6.40 6.72
C ALA A 229 -16.52 -5.41 7.52
N GLY A 230 -16.70 -4.17 7.03
CA GLY A 230 -17.63 -3.19 7.62
C GLY A 230 -17.05 -2.23 8.65
N GLY A 231 -15.74 -2.25 8.94
CA GLY A 231 -15.08 -1.30 9.85
C GLY A 231 -14.72 0.04 9.19
N THR A 232 -14.57 1.10 10.00
CA THR A 232 -14.31 2.47 9.51
C THR A 232 -13.09 3.18 10.10
N GLY A 233 -12.26 2.48 10.88
CA GLY A 233 -11.04 3.02 11.49
C GLY A 233 -9.76 2.53 10.80
N ALA A 234 -8.62 3.08 11.21
CA ALA A 234 -7.30 2.60 10.79
C ALA A 234 -7.04 1.14 11.23
N ILE A 235 -7.65 0.71 12.33
CA ILE A 235 -7.57 -0.67 12.83
C ILE A 235 -8.89 -1.38 12.53
N LEU A 236 -8.81 -2.58 11.95
CA LEU A 236 -9.89 -3.55 11.78
C LEU A 236 -9.64 -4.74 12.72
N PRO A 237 -10.23 -4.76 13.92
CA PRO A 237 -10.04 -5.84 14.89
C PRO A 237 -11.08 -6.95 14.76
N ASN A 238 -10.84 -8.05 15.45
CA ASN A 238 -11.75 -9.17 15.63
C ASN A 238 -12.18 -9.86 14.32
N ILE A 239 -11.21 -10.11 13.45
CA ILE A 239 -11.45 -10.70 12.13
C ILE A 239 -10.84 -12.11 12.03
N PRO A 240 -11.50 -13.04 11.32
CA PRO A 240 -10.89 -14.33 10.96
C PRO A 240 -9.76 -14.15 9.96
N CYS A 241 -8.97 -15.20 9.74
CA CYS A 241 -8.08 -15.25 8.60
C CYS A 241 -8.84 -15.11 7.27
N GLY A 242 -8.21 -14.55 6.25
CA GLY A 242 -8.86 -14.27 4.96
C GLY A 242 -8.29 -13.08 4.21
N ASN A 243 -8.91 -12.74 3.08
CA ASN A 243 -8.55 -11.57 2.27
C ASN A 243 -9.44 -10.38 2.65
N TYR A 244 -8.80 -9.24 2.93
CA TYR A 244 -9.48 -8.00 3.27
C TYR A 244 -9.06 -6.91 2.28
N TYR A 245 -10.04 -6.09 1.89
CA TYR A 245 -9.82 -4.91 1.08
C TYR A 245 -10.25 -3.68 1.87
N MET A 246 -9.48 -2.61 1.76
CA MET A 246 -9.82 -1.31 2.31
C MET A 246 -9.92 -0.26 1.21
N THR A 247 -10.80 0.69 1.43
CA THR A 247 -10.87 1.93 0.66
C THR A 247 -10.65 3.09 1.62
N LEU A 248 -9.76 4.00 1.23
CA LEU A 248 -9.48 5.24 1.94
C LEU A 248 -9.88 6.40 1.03
N THR A 249 -10.59 7.38 1.58
CA THR A 249 -10.86 8.67 0.96
C THR A 249 -10.30 9.76 1.84
N ASP A 250 -9.49 10.66 1.29
CA ASP A 250 -8.92 11.79 2.03
C ASP A 250 -9.86 13.02 2.01
N ASN A 251 -9.46 14.11 2.66
CA ASN A 251 -10.26 15.34 2.72
C ASN A 251 -10.36 16.08 1.37
N ALA A 252 -9.38 15.88 0.49
CA ALA A 252 -9.46 16.33 -0.90
C ALA A 252 -10.40 15.44 -1.74
N GLY A 253 -10.90 14.32 -1.23
CA GLY A 253 -11.76 13.38 -1.95
C GLY A 253 -10.99 12.42 -2.86
N CYS A 254 -9.68 12.30 -2.67
CA CYS A 254 -8.83 11.34 -3.36
C CYS A 254 -9.04 9.95 -2.77
N VAL A 255 -9.30 8.97 -3.64
CA VAL A 255 -9.62 7.61 -3.23
C VAL A 255 -8.46 6.68 -3.54
N LYS A 256 -8.05 5.90 -2.55
CA LYS A 256 -7.04 4.83 -2.68
C LYS A 256 -7.60 3.56 -2.08
N SER A 257 -7.27 2.41 -2.67
CA SER A 257 -7.57 1.11 -2.10
C SER A 257 -6.31 0.28 -1.96
N ASP A 258 -6.34 -0.61 -0.97
CA ASP A 258 -5.31 -1.61 -0.76
C ASP A 258 -5.95 -2.89 -0.21
N SER A 259 -5.20 -3.99 -0.22
CA SER A 259 -5.66 -5.29 0.26
C SER A 259 -4.57 -6.04 1.00
N ALA A 260 -4.96 -6.81 2.01
CA ALA A 260 -4.06 -7.68 2.74
C ALA A 260 -4.67 -9.08 2.89
N PHE A 261 -3.80 -10.09 2.86
CA PHE A 261 -4.14 -11.46 3.24
C PHE A 261 -3.71 -11.69 4.69
N LEU A 262 -4.69 -12.06 5.52
CA LEU A 262 -4.47 -12.49 6.89
C LEU A 262 -4.34 -14.03 6.89
N PRO A 263 -3.15 -14.60 7.13
CA PRO A 263 -2.94 -16.05 7.04
C PRO A 263 -3.71 -16.81 8.12
N CYS A 264 -4.18 -18.01 7.79
CA CYS A 264 -4.81 -18.91 8.76
C CYS A 264 -3.73 -19.70 9.53
N PRO A 265 -3.77 -19.75 10.87
CA PRO A 265 -2.95 -20.67 11.64
C PRO A 265 -3.25 -22.12 11.27
N GLU A 266 -2.22 -22.97 11.30
CA GLU A 266 -2.40 -24.42 11.15
C GLU A 266 -3.05 -24.97 12.43
N PRO A 267 -4.15 -25.74 12.34
CA PRO A 267 -4.79 -26.31 13.53
C PRO A 267 -3.86 -27.34 14.18
N VAL A 268 -3.98 -27.52 15.50
CA VAL A 268 -3.39 -28.69 16.17
C VAL A 268 -4.14 -29.93 15.72
N GLU A 269 -3.42 -30.90 15.16
CA GLU A 269 -3.98 -32.13 14.61
C GLU A 269 -3.31 -33.34 15.25
N ILE A 270 -4.11 -34.31 15.70
CA ILE A 270 -3.63 -35.61 16.18
C ILE A 270 -3.67 -36.58 15.00
N LEU A 271 -2.50 -37.03 14.55
CA LEU A 271 -2.33 -37.92 13.40
C LEU A 271 -2.64 -39.38 13.75
N SER A 272 -2.16 -39.81 14.93
CA SER A 272 -2.37 -41.18 15.39
C SER A 272 -2.38 -41.24 16.92
N ILE A 273 -3.10 -42.22 17.44
CA ILE A 273 -3.09 -42.61 18.85
C ILE A 273 -3.11 -44.13 18.92
N THR A 274 -2.11 -44.73 19.56
CA THR A 274 -1.95 -46.19 19.64
C THR A 274 -1.79 -46.62 21.08
N ALA A 275 -2.49 -47.68 21.46
CA ALA A 275 -2.47 -48.24 22.81
C ALA A 275 -1.87 -49.64 22.80
N GLU A 276 -0.93 -49.89 23.72
CA GLU A 276 -0.38 -51.19 24.04
C GLU A 276 -1.08 -51.74 25.29
N LYS A 277 -1.60 -52.96 25.17
CA LYS A 277 -2.27 -53.67 26.28
C LYS A 277 -1.30 -53.94 27.44
N THR A 278 -1.85 -54.17 28.63
CA THR A 278 -1.06 -54.61 29.79
C THR A 278 -0.47 -56.01 29.55
N SER A 279 0.68 -56.31 30.16
CA SER A 279 1.31 -57.64 29.98
C SER A 279 0.53 -58.74 30.68
N CYS A 280 -0.02 -58.46 31.86
CA CYS A 280 -0.78 -59.37 32.69
C CYS A 280 -2.11 -58.77 33.14
N PHE A 281 -3.01 -59.63 33.61
CA PHE A 281 -4.22 -59.20 34.27
C PHE A 281 -3.87 -58.45 35.57
N GLY A 282 -4.35 -57.21 35.71
CA GLY A 282 -4.13 -56.36 36.87
C GLY A 282 -2.78 -55.65 36.94
N THR A 283 -1.89 -55.78 35.93
CA THR A 283 -0.65 -54.99 35.89
C THR A 283 -0.88 -53.61 35.29
N PRO A 284 -0.29 -52.54 35.87
CA PRO A 284 -0.43 -51.19 35.35
C PRO A 284 0.72 -50.85 34.40
N ASP A 285 0.96 -51.66 33.38
CA ASP A 285 2.11 -51.52 32.48
C ASP A 285 1.73 -51.23 31.01
N GLY A 286 0.46 -50.88 30.77
CA GLY A 286 0.02 -50.40 29.47
C GLY A 286 0.69 -49.08 29.07
N GLN A 287 0.70 -48.81 27.77
CA GLN A 287 1.32 -47.61 27.19
C GLN A 287 0.41 -47.02 26.11
N ILE A 288 0.34 -45.70 26.01
CA ILE A 288 -0.29 -45.01 24.86
C ILE A 288 0.73 -44.07 24.25
N THR A 289 0.87 -44.11 22.93
CA THR A 289 1.67 -43.18 22.14
C THR A 289 0.76 -42.31 21.28
N VAL A 290 1.04 -41.02 21.21
CA VAL A 290 0.34 -40.05 20.35
C VAL A 290 1.31 -39.36 19.41
N GLU A 291 0.90 -39.20 18.15
CA GLU A 291 1.59 -38.38 17.16
C GLU A 291 0.70 -37.20 16.78
N ALA A 292 1.23 -35.98 16.85
CA ALA A 292 0.49 -34.75 16.58
C ALA A 292 1.35 -33.75 15.81
N GLN A 293 0.71 -32.88 15.04
CA GLN A 293 1.34 -31.84 14.22
C GLN A 293 0.52 -30.54 14.20
N GLY A 294 1.03 -29.53 13.49
CA GLY A 294 0.38 -28.22 13.35
C GLY A 294 0.50 -27.35 14.60
N GLY A 295 -0.38 -26.37 14.73
CA GLY A 295 -0.32 -25.36 15.78
C GLY A 295 0.85 -24.39 15.66
N THR A 296 0.96 -23.48 16.63
CA THR A 296 2.03 -22.49 16.73
C THR A 296 3.02 -22.87 17.83
N GLY A 297 4.29 -22.98 17.47
CA GLY A 297 5.36 -23.26 18.43
C GLY A 297 5.42 -24.74 18.83
N GLN A 298 5.96 -25.01 20.03
CA GLN A 298 6.13 -26.37 20.52
C GLN A 298 4.80 -26.92 21.05
N LEU A 299 4.46 -28.16 20.66
CA LEU A 299 3.31 -28.88 21.21
C LEU A 299 3.60 -29.37 22.64
N SER A 300 2.57 -29.32 23.47
CA SER A 300 2.53 -29.80 24.84
C SER A 300 1.44 -30.85 24.99
N TYR A 301 1.64 -31.82 25.88
CA TYR A 301 0.70 -32.92 26.11
C TYR A 301 0.22 -32.89 27.55
N LEU A 302 -1.02 -33.31 27.78
CA LEU A 302 -1.56 -33.54 29.11
C LEU A 302 -2.49 -34.74 29.06
N TRP A 303 -2.10 -35.81 29.73
CA TRP A 303 -2.91 -37.00 29.88
C TRP A 303 -3.84 -36.87 31.09
N ASN A 304 -5.05 -37.41 30.99
CA ASN A 304 -5.99 -37.48 32.11
C ASN A 304 -5.71 -38.65 33.08
N ASP A 305 -4.48 -39.17 33.10
CA ASP A 305 -4.06 -40.22 34.01
C ASP A 305 -3.75 -39.65 35.41
N PRO A 306 -3.67 -40.48 36.47
CA PRO A 306 -3.43 -39.99 37.82
C PRO A 306 -2.14 -39.18 38.01
N ASN A 307 -1.13 -39.39 37.15
CA ASN A 307 0.14 -38.68 37.21
C ASN A 307 0.18 -37.42 36.33
N ALA A 308 -0.87 -37.15 35.56
CA ALA A 308 -0.94 -36.03 34.61
C ALA A 308 0.32 -35.96 33.71
N GLN A 309 0.64 -37.07 33.05
CA GLN A 309 1.83 -37.18 32.20
C GLN A 309 1.81 -36.11 31.09
N ILE A 310 2.99 -35.63 30.69
CA ILE A 310 3.16 -34.48 29.77
C ILE A 310 3.95 -34.79 28.50
N ASP A 311 4.31 -36.05 28.29
CA ASP A 311 5.02 -36.52 27.10
C ASP A 311 4.04 -37.08 26.05
N SER A 312 4.52 -37.21 24.81
CA SER A 312 3.78 -37.88 23.72
C SER A 312 3.58 -39.38 23.95
N VAL A 313 4.20 -39.93 25.00
CA VAL A 313 4.07 -41.32 25.41
C VAL A 313 3.67 -41.36 26.89
N ALA A 314 2.48 -41.87 27.17
CA ALA A 314 2.04 -42.17 28.54
C ALA A 314 2.32 -43.64 28.85
N THR A 315 2.98 -43.91 29.97
CA THR A 315 3.36 -45.26 30.41
C THR A 315 2.78 -45.60 31.76
N ASN A 316 2.92 -46.87 32.15
CA ASN A 316 2.47 -47.41 33.43
C ASN A 316 0.95 -47.23 33.65
N LEU A 317 0.17 -47.51 32.61
CA LEU A 317 -1.28 -47.34 32.60
C LEU A 317 -2.00 -48.67 32.91
N PRO A 318 -2.84 -48.72 33.95
CA PRO A 318 -3.84 -49.78 34.13
C PRO A 318 -4.84 -49.87 32.96
N VAL A 319 -5.65 -50.93 32.95
CA VAL A 319 -6.85 -51.02 32.10
C VAL A 319 -7.75 -49.80 32.31
N GLY A 320 -8.19 -49.17 31.22
CA GLY A 320 -8.92 -47.91 31.28
C GLY A 320 -8.97 -47.17 29.95
N VAL A 321 -9.68 -46.04 29.92
CA VAL A 321 -9.71 -45.13 28.76
C VAL A 321 -9.02 -43.84 29.16
N TYR A 322 -8.00 -43.46 28.39
CA TYR A 322 -7.22 -42.27 28.63
C TYR A 322 -7.38 -41.29 27.47
N THR A 323 -7.49 -40.02 27.82
CA THR A 323 -7.60 -38.89 26.90
C THR A 323 -6.34 -38.04 27.03
N VAL A 324 -5.73 -37.72 25.90
CA VAL A 324 -4.66 -36.72 25.82
C VAL A 324 -5.23 -35.42 25.28
N THR A 325 -4.86 -34.31 25.90
CA THR A 325 -5.02 -32.97 25.37
C THR A 325 -3.67 -32.51 24.83
N VAL A 326 -3.59 -32.26 23.53
CA VAL A 326 -2.41 -31.69 22.88
C VAL A 326 -2.66 -30.21 22.67
N SER A 327 -1.77 -29.34 23.17
CA SER A 327 -1.91 -27.88 23.04
C SER A 327 -0.66 -27.25 22.44
N ASP A 328 -0.82 -26.22 21.62
CA ASP A 328 0.29 -25.42 21.10
C ASP A 328 0.65 -24.24 22.02
N GLY A 329 1.62 -23.42 21.60
CA GLY A 329 2.09 -22.25 22.36
C GLY A 329 1.09 -21.09 22.45
N ASN A 330 0.05 -21.08 21.60
CA ASN A 330 -1.03 -20.09 21.64
C ASN A 330 -2.25 -20.59 22.45
N GLY A 331 -2.21 -21.84 22.95
CA GLY A 331 -3.30 -22.45 23.71
C GLY A 331 -4.37 -23.12 22.85
N CYS A 332 -4.13 -23.30 21.56
CA CYS A 332 -5.00 -24.06 20.67
C CYS A 332 -4.83 -25.54 20.97
N SER A 333 -5.93 -26.30 21.08
CA SER A 333 -5.85 -27.69 21.54
C SER A 333 -6.69 -28.67 20.75
N ALA A 334 -6.21 -29.91 20.66
CA ALA A 334 -6.95 -31.07 20.18
C ALA A 334 -6.94 -32.19 21.24
N THR A 335 -7.96 -33.04 21.23
CA THR A 335 -8.05 -34.17 22.16
C THR A 335 -8.30 -35.48 21.44
N ALA A 336 -7.63 -36.54 21.87
CA ALA A 336 -7.89 -37.91 21.42
C ALA A 336 -7.92 -38.86 22.60
N SER A 337 -8.60 -40.00 22.46
CA SER A 337 -8.69 -41.01 23.52
C SER A 337 -8.38 -42.40 22.99
N ALA A 338 -7.72 -43.22 23.83
CA ALA A 338 -7.47 -44.62 23.56
C ALA A 338 -7.71 -45.47 24.80
N GLY A 339 -8.12 -46.71 24.59
CA GLY A 339 -8.39 -47.68 25.65
C GLY A 339 -7.22 -48.64 25.83
N ILE A 340 -6.73 -48.76 27.06
CA ILE A 340 -5.87 -49.85 27.50
C ILE A 340 -6.76 -51.04 27.83
N THR A 341 -6.40 -52.19 27.28
CA THR A 341 -7.04 -53.49 27.57
C THR A 341 -6.04 -54.39 28.30
N GLU A 342 -6.55 -55.39 29.00
CA GLU A 342 -5.74 -56.40 29.69
C GLU A 342 -6.10 -57.82 29.22
N PRO A 343 -5.16 -58.79 29.27
CA PRO A 343 -5.48 -60.18 28.98
C PRO A 343 -6.41 -60.77 30.04
N SER A 344 -7.09 -61.87 29.71
CA SER A 344 -7.88 -62.61 30.69
C SER A 344 -7.00 -63.18 31.80
N ALA A 345 -7.51 -63.18 33.04
CA ALA A 345 -6.78 -63.68 34.20
C ALA A 345 -6.30 -65.13 34.01
N LEU A 346 -5.01 -65.37 34.23
CA LEU A 346 -4.41 -66.70 34.19
C LEU A 346 -4.87 -67.50 35.41
N THR A 347 -5.58 -68.61 35.16
CA THR A 347 -6.05 -69.53 36.20
C THR A 347 -5.65 -70.95 35.86
N VAL A 348 -5.48 -71.78 36.89
CA VAL A 348 -5.15 -73.19 36.75
C VAL A 348 -6.01 -74.03 37.70
N THR A 349 -6.57 -75.12 37.20
CA THR A 349 -7.25 -76.14 38.00
C THR A 349 -6.56 -77.48 37.83
N LEU A 350 -6.47 -78.27 38.92
CA LEU A 350 -5.81 -79.56 38.88
C LEU A 350 -6.83 -80.69 38.83
N SER A 351 -6.61 -81.64 37.91
CA SER A 351 -7.27 -82.95 37.92
C SER A 351 -6.23 -84.03 38.23
N HIS A 352 -6.59 -85.05 39.01
CA HIS A 352 -5.65 -86.09 39.41
C HIS A 352 -6.29 -87.48 39.43
N THR A 353 -5.44 -88.50 39.46
CA THR A 353 -5.80 -89.88 39.80
C THR A 353 -5.03 -90.30 41.04
N ASP A 354 -5.72 -90.91 41.99
CA ASP A 354 -5.13 -91.48 43.19
C ASP A 354 -4.28 -92.72 42.87
N VAL A 355 -3.41 -93.10 43.82
CA VAL A 355 -2.60 -94.31 43.72
C VAL A 355 -3.50 -95.54 43.84
N SER A 356 -3.32 -96.55 42.97
CA SER A 356 -4.20 -97.74 42.95
C SER A 356 -3.96 -98.71 44.12
N CYS A 357 -2.76 -98.72 44.70
CA CYS A 357 -2.32 -99.66 45.73
C CYS A 357 -1.62 -98.93 46.88
N PHE A 358 -1.71 -99.47 48.10
CA PHE A 358 -0.91 -98.99 49.23
C PHE A 358 0.59 -99.06 48.90
N ASN A 359 1.32 -97.96 49.12
CA ASN A 359 2.71 -97.72 48.71
C ASN A 359 2.97 -97.75 47.19
N GLY A 360 1.93 -97.57 46.37
CA GLY A 360 2.08 -97.42 44.93
C GLY A 360 2.59 -96.02 44.53
N SER A 361 2.83 -95.83 43.23
CA SER A 361 3.23 -94.55 42.65
C SER A 361 2.61 -94.33 41.28
N ASP A 362 1.44 -94.89 41.01
CA ASP A 362 0.75 -94.75 39.71
C ASP A 362 -0.22 -93.56 39.66
N GLY A 363 -0.15 -92.64 40.63
CA GLY A 363 -0.92 -91.41 40.64
C GLY A 363 -0.50 -90.47 39.51
N THR A 364 -1.42 -89.62 39.06
CA THR A 364 -1.16 -88.61 38.02
C THR A 364 -1.79 -87.28 38.39
N VAL A 365 -1.21 -86.15 37.97
CA VAL A 365 -1.82 -84.82 38.09
C VAL A 365 -1.72 -84.11 36.74
N THR A 366 -2.80 -83.46 36.31
CA THR A 366 -2.85 -82.63 35.09
C THR A 366 -3.26 -81.21 35.47
N ALA A 367 -2.49 -80.23 35.02
CA ALA A 367 -2.80 -78.81 35.19
C ALA A 367 -3.63 -78.29 34.00
N ASN A 368 -4.90 -77.95 34.24
CA ASN A 368 -5.80 -77.38 33.24
C ASN A 368 -5.76 -75.85 33.34
N THR A 369 -5.14 -75.19 32.36
CA THR A 369 -4.92 -73.74 32.34
C THR A 369 -5.99 -73.01 31.53
N PHE A 370 -6.46 -71.87 32.03
CA PHE A 370 -7.43 -71.00 31.36
C PHE A 370 -6.98 -69.53 31.45
N GLY A 371 -7.24 -68.75 30.41
CA GLY A 371 -6.78 -67.36 30.32
C GLY A 371 -5.28 -67.22 30.10
N GLY A 372 -4.72 -66.03 30.33
CA GLY A 372 -3.31 -65.71 30.08
C GLY A 372 -2.91 -65.73 28.60
N THR A 373 -1.61 -65.54 28.33
CA THR A 373 -1.04 -65.54 26.97
C THR A 373 -0.13 -66.75 26.77
N GLY A 374 -0.52 -67.69 25.91
CA GLY A 374 0.32 -68.86 25.60
C GLY A 374 1.59 -68.49 24.82
N PRO A 375 2.65 -69.34 24.83
CA PRO A 375 2.75 -70.66 25.49
C PRO A 375 2.87 -70.59 27.03
N PHE A 376 2.57 -71.71 27.71
CA PHE A 376 2.64 -71.84 29.18
C PHE A 376 3.80 -72.75 29.60
N THR A 377 4.41 -72.43 30.74
CA THR A 377 5.44 -73.24 31.41
C THR A 377 4.93 -73.72 32.76
N TYR A 378 5.27 -74.96 33.12
CA TYR A 378 4.80 -75.62 34.34
C TYR A 378 6.00 -75.96 35.23
N THR A 379 6.00 -75.47 36.46
CA THR A 379 7.00 -75.79 37.47
C THR A 379 6.32 -76.51 38.61
N TRP A 380 6.63 -77.80 38.77
CA TRP A 380 6.09 -78.64 39.84
C TRP A 380 7.04 -78.70 41.03
N ASN A 381 6.53 -79.19 42.16
CA ASN A 381 7.35 -79.60 43.30
C ASN A 381 8.08 -80.94 43.10
N THR A 382 8.23 -81.34 41.84
CA THR A 382 8.91 -82.54 41.38
C THR A 382 9.88 -82.13 40.27
N PRO A 383 10.80 -83.01 39.82
CA PRO A 383 11.67 -82.72 38.68
C PRO A 383 10.94 -82.65 37.32
N GLN A 384 9.63 -82.95 37.26
CA GLN A 384 8.86 -82.94 36.01
C GLN A 384 8.36 -81.52 35.70
N SER A 385 8.19 -81.20 34.41
CA SER A 385 7.79 -79.86 33.93
C SER A 385 6.70 -79.87 32.86
N ASP A 386 6.10 -81.04 32.61
CA ASP A 386 5.01 -81.17 31.65
C ASP A 386 3.67 -80.72 32.27
N GLN A 387 2.70 -80.41 31.42
CA GLN A 387 1.33 -80.08 31.86
C GLN A 387 0.69 -81.21 32.67
N LYS A 388 1.01 -82.46 32.30
CA LYS A 388 0.62 -83.67 33.02
C LYS A 388 1.86 -84.35 33.57
N ILE A 389 1.84 -84.61 34.86
CA ILE A 389 2.87 -85.36 35.59
C ILE A 389 2.35 -86.74 36.01
N THR A 390 3.21 -87.74 35.94
CA THR A 390 2.88 -89.15 36.19
C THR A 390 3.87 -89.79 37.16
N ASP A 391 3.57 -91.02 37.56
CA ASP A 391 4.42 -91.83 38.42
C ASP A 391 4.58 -91.23 39.84
N LEU A 392 3.46 -90.76 40.40
CA LEU A 392 3.39 -90.02 41.64
C LEU A 392 2.88 -90.88 42.82
N PRO A 393 3.59 -90.94 43.96
CA PRO A 393 3.08 -91.52 45.20
C PRO A 393 2.01 -90.62 45.86
N ALA A 394 1.35 -91.12 46.91
CA ALA A 394 0.46 -90.30 47.72
C ALA A 394 1.20 -89.10 48.33
N GLY A 395 0.58 -87.92 48.28
CA GLY A 395 1.21 -86.67 48.71
C GLY A 395 0.56 -85.42 48.13
N THR A 396 1.05 -84.26 48.54
CA THR A 396 0.61 -82.96 48.03
C THR A 396 1.50 -82.51 46.87
N TYR A 397 0.87 -82.14 45.77
CA TYR A 397 1.54 -81.63 44.58
C TYR A 397 1.12 -80.19 44.32
N PHE A 398 2.09 -79.31 44.10
CA PHE A 398 1.85 -77.92 43.74
C PHE A 398 2.50 -77.60 42.40
N VAL A 399 1.80 -76.80 41.59
CA VAL A 399 2.28 -76.28 40.32
C VAL A 399 2.31 -74.76 40.36
N THR A 400 3.35 -74.18 39.79
CA THR A 400 3.38 -72.80 39.33
C THR A 400 3.28 -72.81 37.81
N VAL A 401 2.22 -72.21 37.28
CA VAL A 401 2.06 -72.00 35.83
C VAL A 401 2.48 -70.58 35.51
N MET A 402 3.35 -70.41 34.53
CA MET A 402 3.73 -69.09 34.01
C MET A 402 3.40 -69.00 32.52
N ASP A 403 2.80 -67.90 32.10
CA ASP A 403 2.48 -67.64 30.71
C ASP A 403 3.66 -66.96 29.95
N ALA A 404 3.47 -66.68 28.66
CA ALA A 404 4.50 -66.12 27.79
C ALA A 404 4.92 -64.68 28.15
N ASN A 405 4.07 -63.95 28.88
CA ASN A 405 4.33 -62.60 29.35
C ASN A 405 4.93 -62.58 30.77
N GLY A 406 5.14 -63.76 31.38
CA GLY A 406 5.69 -63.89 32.73
C GLY A 406 4.64 -63.83 33.84
N CYS A 407 3.34 -63.88 33.51
CA CYS A 407 2.27 -63.89 34.51
C CYS A 407 2.21 -65.27 35.17
N THR A 408 2.19 -65.32 36.51
CA THR A 408 2.22 -66.60 37.25
C THR A 408 0.95 -66.87 38.04
N THR A 409 0.52 -68.13 38.11
CA THR A 409 -0.53 -68.61 39.01
C THR A 409 -0.12 -69.93 39.65
N THR A 410 -0.69 -70.27 40.81
CA THR A 410 -0.38 -71.53 41.52
C THR A 410 -1.64 -72.29 41.90
N ALA A 411 -1.53 -73.61 41.92
CA ALA A 411 -2.55 -74.49 42.49
C ALA A 411 -1.89 -75.72 43.13
N ASN A 412 -2.62 -76.38 44.02
CA ASN A 412 -2.20 -77.63 44.64
C ASN A 412 -3.35 -78.64 44.71
N THR A 413 -3.00 -79.91 44.80
CA THR A 413 -3.91 -81.04 45.00
C THR A 413 -3.23 -82.13 45.81
N ASN A 414 -4.02 -83.00 46.43
CA ASN A 414 -3.52 -84.17 47.15
C ASN A 414 -3.86 -85.43 46.36
N ILE A 415 -2.87 -86.29 46.15
CA ILE A 415 -3.05 -87.68 45.73
C ILE A 415 -3.13 -88.52 47.00
N THR A 416 -4.14 -89.37 47.08
CA THR A 416 -4.36 -90.31 48.18
C THR A 416 -4.02 -91.75 47.74
N GLU A 417 -3.92 -92.66 48.70
CA GLU A 417 -3.75 -94.09 48.48
C GLU A 417 -4.70 -94.89 49.39
N PRO A 418 -5.00 -96.17 49.08
CA PRO A 418 -5.78 -97.04 49.94
C PRO A 418 -5.16 -97.15 51.35
N ALA A 419 -5.96 -97.01 52.41
CA ALA A 419 -5.47 -96.90 53.79
C ALA A 419 -4.76 -98.15 54.35
N THR A 420 -4.90 -99.32 53.70
CA THR A 420 -4.31 -100.59 54.15
C THR A 420 -3.92 -101.47 52.97
N ALA A 421 -2.78 -102.16 53.08
CA ALA A 421 -2.42 -103.24 52.16
C ALA A 421 -3.45 -104.39 52.21
N VAL A 422 -3.70 -105.03 51.07
CA VAL A 422 -4.52 -106.25 51.02
C VAL A 422 -3.72 -107.39 51.65
N GLU A 423 -4.15 -107.88 52.81
CA GLU A 423 -3.57 -109.07 53.43
C GLU A 423 -4.23 -110.35 52.87
N VAL A 424 -3.42 -111.24 52.31
CA VAL A 424 -3.85 -112.58 51.92
C VAL A 424 -3.63 -113.52 53.10
N MET A 425 -4.71 -113.94 53.77
CA MET A 425 -4.63 -115.05 54.72
C MET A 425 -4.61 -116.37 53.94
N VAL A 426 -3.46 -117.05 53.96
CA VAL A 426 -3.36 -118.44 53.49
C VAL A 426 -3.80 -119.35 54.63
N THR A 427 -4.99 -119.93 54.54
CA THR A 427 -5.40 -121.02 55.43
C THR A 427 -4.84 -122.34 54.90
N GLN A 428 -3.79 -122.85 55.57
CA GLN A 428 -3.27 -124.19 55.33
C GLN A 428 -4.16 -125.21 56.04
N THR A 429 -4.95 -125.99 55.29
CA THR A 429 -5.61 -127.19 55.80
C THR A 429 -4.64 -128.38 55.75
N VAL A 430 -4.23 -128.86 56.92
CA VAL A 430 -3.46 -130.11 57.06
C VAL A 430 -4.43 -131.29 56.92
N PHE A 431 -4.27 -132.09 55.87
CA PHE A 431 -4.92 -133.40 55.76
C PHE A 431 -4.24 -134.39 56.72
N ALA A 432 -5.04 -135.02 57.59
CA ALA A 432 -4.64 -136.22 58.31
C ALA A 432 -5.50 -137.39 57.81
N CYS A 433 -4.89 -138.29 57.04
CA CYS A 433 -5.44 -139.63 56.81
C CYS A 433 -5.07 -140.54 58.00
N PHE A 434 -5.99 -141.38 58.48
CA PHE A 434 -6.07 -142.81 58.15
C PHE A 434 -7.14 -143.49 59.03
N GLY A 435 -8.10 -144.17 58.40
CA GLY A 435 -9.17 -144.95 59.04
C GLY A 435 -10.34 -145.15 58.11
#